data_AF-A0A6C0G9J0-F1
#
_entry.id   AF-A0A6C0G9J0-F1
#
_cell.length_a   1.000
_cell.length_b   1.000
_cell.length_c   1.000
_cell.angle_alpha   90.00
_cell.angle_beta   90.00
_cell.angle_gamma   90.00
#
_symmetry.space_group_name_H-M   'P 1'
#
loop_
_entity.id
_entity.type
_entity.pdbx_description
1 polymer ?
#
loop_
_entity_poly.entity_id
_entity_poly.type
_entity_poly.pdbx_seq_one_letter_code
_entity_poly.pdbx_strand_id
1 'polypeptide(L)'
;FLSQGKRVVRLSCVLPPKTFPIRNPCIHFVRYGNIYILAFEGSNYSAKKWKNYLLKFWQWNHHSWFQPRRIRIRKSPRHSFHFMGYILGSASETVETKARMMDDLLATHITFRLFRPEIPTSLLIQALARGGFCNGLGFPISRSAWATSTDTDITSRFNRLWKNLFFYYSGSSGLDGLYRIRYILRFSCAKTLAGK
;
A
#
# COMPACT_ATOMS: atom_id res chain seq x y z
N PHE A 1 -25.75 10.64 19.19
CA PHE A 1 -25.67 12.10 19.15
C PHE A 1 -24.23 12.53 18.90
N LEU A 2 -24.02 13.19 17.74
CA LEU A 2 -22.90 14.05 17.33
C LEU A 2 -21.46 13.49 17.40
N SER A 3 -21.07 12.83 16.30
CA SER A 3 -19.68 12.62 15.91
C SER A 3 -19.14 13.92 15.30
N GLN A 4 -18.04 14.42 15.88
CA GLN A 4 -17.35 15.64 15.44
C GLN A 4 -16.65 15.44 14.09
N GLY A 5 -16.94 16.35 13.17
CA GLY A 5 -16.33 16.42 11.86
C GLY A 5 -14.83 16.69 11.91
N LYS A 6 -14.05 15.75 11.38
CA LYS A 6 -12.67 16.00 10.96
C LYS A 6 -12.70 16.70 9.60
N ARG A 7 -12.32 17.98 9.58
CA ARG A 7 -12.17 18.80 8.38
C ARG A 7 -11.16 18.15 7.42
N VAL A 8 -11.66 17.65 6.30
CA VAL A 8 -10.84 17.40 5.12
C VAL A 8 -10.57 18.77 4.50
N VAL A 9 -9.33 19.26 4.65
CA VAL A 9 -8.90 20.49 3.99
C VAL A 9 -8.79 20.20 2.49
N ARG A 10 -9.83 20.55 1.74
CA ARG A 10 -9.81 20.62 0.27
C ARG A 10 -9.01 21.86 -0.10
N LEU A 11 -7.77 21.69 -0.53
CA LEU A 11 -7.02 22.75 -1.21
C LEU A 11 -7.61 22.93 -2.61
N SER A 12 -8.61 23.80 -2.73
CA SER A 12 -9.06 24.31 -4.03
C SER A 12 -8.02 25.32 -4.53
N CYS A 13 -7.11 24.89 -5.40
CA CYS A 13 -6.24 25.80 -6.13
C CYS A 13 -7.10 26.61 -7.12
N VAL A 14 -7.30 27.89 -6.85
CA VAL A 14 -7.80 28.86 -7.82
C VAL A 14 -6.71 29.07 -8.86
N LEU A 15 -6.86 28.45 -10.03
CA LEU A 15 -6.01 28.71 -11.20
C LEU A 15 -6.72 29.71 -12.13
N PRO A 16 -5.98 30.64 -12.78
CA PRO A 16 -6.57 31.67 -13.62
C PRO A 16 -7.17 31.09 -14.92
N PRO A 17 -8.18 31.75 -15.52
CA PRO A 17 -8.87 31.21 -16.67
C PRO A 17 -8.05 31.51 -17.93
N LYS A 18 -7.55 30.47 -18.60
CA LYS A 18 -7.23 30.51 -20.03
C LYS A 18 -7.04 29.08 -20.57
N THR A 19 -8.07 28.61 -21.26
CA THR A 19 -8.04 27.64 -22.38
C THR A 19 -6.95 26.55 -22.32
N PHE A 20 -7.18 25.52 -21.52
CA PHE A 20 -6.58 24.19 -21.74
C PHE A 20 -7.71 23.16 -21.75
N PRO A 21 -7.83 22.28 -22.77
CA PRO A 21 -8.78 21.18 -22.75
C PRO A 21 -8.20 20.08 -21.86
N ILE A 22 -8.04 20.38 -20.57
CA ILE A 22 -7.75 19.37 -19.55
C ILE A 22 -8.91 19.52 -18.57
N ARG A 23 -9.99 18.77 -18.83
CA ARG A 23 -11.01 18.47 -17.81
C ARG A 23 -10.23 18.08 -16.54
N ASN A 24 -10.41 18.86 -15.49
CA ASN A 24 -9.75 18.80 -14.18
C ASN A 24 -8.77 17.63 -14.00
N PRO A 25 -7.44 17.87 -14.02
CA PRO A 25 -6.50 16.80 -13.75
C PRO A 25 -6.67 16.35 -12.29
N CYS A 26 -7.29 15.20 -12.08
CA CYS A 26 -7.33 14.55 -10.77
C CYS A 26 -5.91 14.10 -10.42
N ILE A 27 -5.23 14.91 -9.60
CA ILE A 27 -3.91 14.58 -9.06
C ILE A 27 -4.12 14.02 -7.65
N HIS A 28 -3.76 12.76 -7.46
CA HIS A 28 -3.71 12.14 -6.15
C HIS A 28 -2.26 12.09 -5.67
N PHE A 29 -2.02 12.59 -4.46
CA PHE A 29 -0.70 12.66 -3.86
C PHE A 29 -0.68 11.91 -2.53
N VAL A 30 0.31 11.04 -2.36
CA VAL A 30 0.56 10.31 -1.12
C VAL A 30 2.03 10.50 -0.74
N ARG A 31 2.27 10.95 0.50
CA ARG A 31 3.61 11.09 1.08
C ARG A 31 3.76 10.14 2.26
N TYR A 32 4.83 9.35 2.24
CA TYR A 32 5.27 8.59 3.39
C TYR A 32 6.77 8.78 3.61
N GLY A 33 7.12 9.53 4.66
CA GLY A 33 8.51 9.95 4.90
C GLY A 33 9.11 10.66 3.69
N ASN A 34 10.14 10.03 3.11
CA ASN A 34 10.89 10.50 1.94
C ASN A 34 10.40 9.89 0.61
N ILE A 35 9.33 9.09 0.64
CA ILE A 35 8.75 8.47 -0.56
C ILE A 35 7.46 9.20 -0.92
N TYR A 36 7.37 9.56 -2.20
CA TYR A 36 6.26 10.32 -2.77
C TYR A 36 5.64 9.52 -3.92
N ILE A 37 4.33 9.29 -3.88
CA ILE A 37 3.56 8.76 -4.99
C ILE A 37 2.66 9.88 -5.50
N LEU A 38 2.75 10.15 -6.79
CA LEU A 38 1.84 11.03 -7.49
C LEU A 38 1.13 10.22 -8.57
N ALA A 39 -0.18 10.10 -8.46
CA ALA A 39 -1.03 9.54 -9.50
C ALA A 39 -1.74 10.68 -10.22
N PHE A 40 -1.68 10.64 -11.55
CA PHE A 40 -2.34 11.60 -12.43
C PHE A 40 -3.14 10.80 -13.45
N GLU A 41 -4.34 11.28 -13.77
CA GLU A 41 -5.11 10.76 -14.87
C GLU A 41 -4.73 11.52 -16.15
N GLY A 42 -4.15 10.83 -17.13
CA GLY A 42 -3.74 11.45 -18.39
C GLY A 42 -2.75 10.63 -19.21
N SER A 43 -2.36 11.17 -20.36
CA SER A 43 -1.40 10.53 -21.27
C SER A 43 0.03 10.56 -20.70
N ASN A 44 0.90 9.68 -21.23
CA ASN A 44 2.33 9.66 -20.89
C ASN A 44 3.04 10.98 -21.18
N TYR A 45 2.55 11.75 -22.15
CA TYR A 45 3.07 13.09 -22.44
C TYR A 45 2.79 14.05 -21.27
N SER A 46 1.56 14.05 -20.77
CA SER A 46 1.17 14.81 -19.58
C SER A 46 1.99 14.40 -18.35
N ALA A 47 2.23 13.10 -18.17
CA ALA A 47 3.10 12.57 -17.11
C ALA A 47 4.51 13.19 -17.13
N LYS A 48 5.12 13.21 -18.31
CA LYS A 48 6.47 13.73 -18.52
C LYS A 48 6.52 15.24 -18.32
N LYS A 49 5.48 15.95 -18.75
CA LYS A 49 5.31 17.39 -18.52
C LYS A 49 5.21 17.68 -17.01
N TRP A 50 4.37 16.94 -16.28
CA TRP A 50 4.26 17.06 -14.81
C TRP A 50 5.55 16.72 -14.08
N LYS A 51 6.27 15.68 -14.50
CA LYS A 51 7.60 15.36 -13.96
C LYS A 51 8.55 16.56 -14.10
N ASN A 52 8.56 17.21 -15.26
CA ASN A 52 9.41 18.38 -15.49
C ASN A 52 8.97 19.58 -14.63
N TYR A 53 7.66 19.81 -14.47
CA TYR A 53 7.16 20.85 -13.57
C TYR A 53 7.57 20.61 -12.11
N LEU A 54 7.43 19.39 -11.61
CA LEU A 54 7.83 19.04 -10.24
C LEU A 54 9.33 19.23 -10.00
N LEU A 55 10.17 18.85 -10.97
CA LEU A 55 11.61 19.07 -10.89
C LEU A 55 11.96 20.56 -10.82
N LYS A 56 11.36 21.39 -11.69
CA LYS A 56 11.57 22.84 -11.69
C LYS A 56 11.06 23.49 -10.40
N PHE A 57 9.87 23.09 -9.94
CA PHE A 57 9.30 23.58 -8.68
C PHE A 57 10.19 23.24 -7.49
N TRP A 58 10.73 22.02 -7.44
CA TRP A 58 11.63 21.63 -6.35
C TRP A 58 12.95 22.41 -6.39
N GLN A 59 13.54 22.55 -7.57
CA GLN A 59 14.78 23.33 -7.76
C GLN A 59 14.59 24.79 -7.31
N TRP A 60 13.45 25.39 -7.65
CA TRP A 60 13.14 26.78 -7.27
C TRP A 60 13.00 26.94 -5.75
N ASN A 61 12.26 26.05 -5.08
CA ASN A 61 11.95 26.21 -3.65
C ASN A 61 13.07 25.76 -2.71
N HIS A 62 13.83 24.73 -3.08
CA HIS A 62 14.78 24.10 -2.17
C HIS A 62 16.25 24.30 -2.57
N HIS A 63 16.52 25.02 -3.68
CA HIS A 63 17.85 25.28 -4.24
C HIS A 63 18.76 24.03 -4.34
N SER A 64 18.17 22.84 -4.27
CA SER A 64 18.84 21.55 -4.13
C SER A 64 18.43 20.66 -5.29
N TRP A 65 19.41 20.01 -5.92
CA TRP A 65 19.15 19.20 -7.11
C TRP A 65 18.44 17.89 -6.74
N PHE A 66 17.21 17.71 -7.22
CA PHE A 66 16.49 16.44 -7.05
C PHE A 66 17.02 15.43 -8.08
N GLN A 67 17.51 14.27 -7.65
CA GLN A 67 18.09 13.27 -8.55
C GLN A 67 16.99 12.67 -9.47
N PRO A 68 16.92 13.03 -10.77
CA PRO A 68 15.75 12.75 -11.61
C PRO A 68 15.60 11.26 -11.96
N ARG A 69 16.68 10.47 -11.75
CA ARG A 69 16.70 9.00 -11.87
C ARG A 69 15.84 8.29 -10.82
N ARG A 70 15.53 8.94 -9.68
CA ARG A 70 14.66 8.37 -8.64
C ARG A 70 13.18 8.38 -9.03
N ILE A 71 12.78 9.25 -9.96
CA ILE A 71 11.37 9.38 -10.39
C ILE A 71 11.10 8.41 -11.55
N ARG A 72 10.44 7.30 -11.23
CA ARG A 72 9.95 6.32 -12.20
C ARG A 72 8.50 6.63 -12.58
N ILE A 73 8.24 6.84 -13.87
CA ILE A 73 6.87 6.97 -14.40
C ILE A 73 6.42 5.56 -14.80
N ARG A 74 5.42 5.00 -14.11
CA ARG A 74 4.79 3.74 -14.49
C ARG A 74 3.63 4.02 -15.45
N LYS A 75 3.60 3.31 -16.59
CA LYS A 75 2.73 3.60 -17.74
C LYS A 75 1.33 2.98 -17.66
N SER A 76 1.03 2.14 -16.67
CA SER A 76 -0.17 1.29 -16.73
C SER A 76 -0.74 0.90 -15.37
N PRO A 77 -2.09 0.79 -15.28
CA PRO A 77 -2.79 0.24 -14.12
C PRO A 77 -2.58 -1.29 -13.98
N ARG A 78 -2.34 -2.03 -15.09
CA ARG A 78 -2.20 -3.49 -15.08
C ARG A 78 -0.98 -4.04 -14.34
N HIS A 79 -0.03 -3.20 -13.98
CA HIS A 79 1.18 -3.65 -13.28
C HIS A 79 1.11 -3.30 -11.80
N SER A 80 1.10 -4.34 -10.98
CA SER A 80 1.27 -4.19 -9.54
C SER A 80 2.65 -3.60 -9.20
N PHE A 81 2.74 -2.89 -8.08
CA PHE A 81 4.00 -2.34 -7.60
C PHE A 81 4.16 -2.47 -6.10
N HIS A 82 5.39 -2.71 -5.66
CA HIS A 82 5.71 -2.76 -4.24
C HIS A 82 5.79 -1.35 -3.66
N PHE A 83 5.01 -1.07 -2.62
CA PHE A 83 5.04 0.18 -1.87
C PHE A 83 4.72 -0.06 -0.40
N MET A 84 5.56 0.49 0.49
CA MET A 84 5.38 0.38 1.95
C MET A 84 5.09 -1.05 2.42
N GLY A 85 5.78 -2.05 1.89
CA GLY A 85 5.55 -3.45 2.28
C GLY A 85 4.24 -4.05 1.76
N TYR A 86 3.50 -3.36 0.89
CA TYR A 86 2.33 -3.86 0.17
C TYR A 86 2.62 -4.04 -1.32
N ILE A 87 1.83 -4.87 -1.96
CA ILE A 87 1.68 -4.90 -3.42
C ILE A 87 0.44 -4.10 -3.74
N LEU A 88 0.60 -2.91 -4.34
CA LEU A 88 -0.53 -2.12 -4.83
C LEU A 88 -0.86 -2.56 -6.25
N GLY A 89 -2.02 -3.20 -6.41
CA GLY A 89 -2.63 -3.48 -7.71
C GLY A 89 -3.77 -2.50 -8.01
N SER A 90 -4.05 -2.27 -9.29
CA SER A 90 -5.29 -1.60 -9.67
C SER A 90 -6.38 -2.65 -9.90
N ALA A 91 -7.45 -2.59 -9.12
CA ALA A 91 -8.69 -3.27 -9.46
C ALA A 91 -9.67 -2.20 -9.96
N SER A 92 -10.23 -2.38 -11.14
CA SER A 92 -11.36 -1.58 -11.58
C SER A 92 -12.61 -2.18 -10.95
N GLU A 93 -13.27 -1.43 -10.07
CA GLU A 93 -14.60 -1.79 -9.60
C GLU A 93 -15.62 -0.94 -10.36
N THR A 94 -16.54 -1.61 -11.03
CA THR A 94 -17.70 -0.96 -11.65
C THR A 94 -18.82 -1.02 -10.64
N VAL A 95 -19.16 0.10 -10.00
CA VAL A 95 -20.31 0.15 -9.12
C VAL A 95 -21.50 0.65 -9.92
N GLU A 96 -22.52 -0.19 -9.98
CA GLU A 96 -23.78 0.14 -10.59
C GLU A 96 -24.61 0.93 -9.59
N THR A 97 -24.77 2.22 -9.85
CA THR A 97 -25.66 3.08 -9.06
C THR A 97 -26.86 3.43 -9.90
N LYS A 98 -28.05 2.96 -9.51
CA LYS A 98 -29.31 3.46 -10.08
C LYS A 98 -29.65 4.78 -9.40
N ALA A 99 -29.44 5.89 -10.10
CA ALA A 99 -29.98 7.17 -9.68
C ALA A 99 -31.47 7.22 -10.06
N ARG A 100 -32.36 7.37 -9.07
CA ARG A 100 -33.80 7.55 -9.32
C ARG A 100 -34.07 9.04 -9.52
N MET A 101 -34.17 9.48 -10.78
CA MET A 101 -34.77 10.77 -11.14
C MET A 101 -36.21 10.53 -11.61
N MET A 102 -37.06 11.54 -11.45
CA MET A 102 -38.51 11.35 -11.30
C MET A 102 -39.23 10.73 -12.50
N ASP A 103 -38.65 10.68 -13.72
CA ASP A 103 -39.37 10.10 -14.87
C ASP A 103 -38.53 9.24 -15.84
N ASP A 104 -37.24 8.96 -15.60
CA ASP A 104 -36.48 8.02 -16.45
C ASP A 104 -35.39 7.26 -15.66
N LEU A 105 -35.44 5.92 -15.72
CA LEU A 105 -34.48 5.02 -15.08
C LEU A 105 -33.16 4.95 -15.86
N LEU A 106 -32.33 5.99 -15.77
CA LEU A 106 -30.97 5.97 -16.30
C LEU A 106 -30.04 5.21 -15.33
N ALA A 107 -29.73 3.95 -15.66
CA ALA A 107 -28.66 3.20 -15.02
C ALA A 107 -27.31 3.84 -15.41
N THR A 108 -26.72 4.61 -14.49
CA THR A 108 -25.39 5.19 -14.67
C THR A 108 -24.35 4.27 -14.04
N HIS A 109 -23.50 3.68 -14.85
CA HIS A 109 -22.36 2.88 -14.37
C HIS A 109 -21.22 3.83 -13.98
N ILE A 110 -20.94 3.95 -12.69
CA ILE A 110 -19.76 4.68 -12.20
C ILE A 110 -18.62 3.68 -12.12
N THR A 111 -17.66 3.80 -13.03
CA THR A 111 -16.43 3.02 -12.97
C THR A 111 -15.40 3.79 -12.15
N PHE A 112 -15.00 3.25 -11.00
CA PHE A 112 -13.87 3.80 -10.24
C PHE A 112 -12.73 2.79 -10.14
N ARG A 113 -11.50 3.31 -10.12
CA ARG A 113 -10.30 2.49 -9.99
C ARG A 113 -9.91 2.46 -8.52
N LEU A 114 -10.03 1.30 -7.88
CA LEU A 114 -9.61 1.09 -6.50
C LEU A 114 -8.19 0.52 -6.50
N PHE A 115 -7.33 1.09 -5.65
CA PHE A 115 -6.06 0.45 -5.31
C PHE A 115 -6.33 -0.56 -4.21
N ARG A 116 -6.15 -1.84 -4.53
CA ARG A 116 -6.29 -2.92 -3.56
C ARG A 116 -4.88 -3.30 -3.06
N PRO A 117 -4.55 -3.01 -1.78
CA PRO A 117 -3.28 -3.42 -1.21
C PRO A 117 -3.31 -4.92 -0.92
N GLU A 118 -2.43 -5.67 -1.58
CA GLU A 118 -2.24 -7.10 -1.37
C GLU A 118 -0.96 -7.34 -0.56
N ILE A 119 -0.95 -8.43 0.22
CA ILE A 119 0.19 -8.83 1.03
C ILE A 119 1.25 -9.51 0.14
N PRO A 120 2.51 -9.04 0.12
CA PRO A 120 3.60 -9.73 -0.57
C PRO A 120 4.04 -10.98 0.21
N THR A 121 3.25 -12.04 0.15
CA THR A 121 3.45 -13.27 0.92
C THR A 121 4.84 -13.88 0.71
N SER A 122 5.34 -13.89 -0.53
CA SER A 122 6.68 -14.42 -0.86
C SER A 122 7.81 -13.62 -0.20
N LEU A 123 7.74 -12.28 -0.24
CA LEU A 123 8.73 -11.42 0.41
C LEU A 123 8.70 -11.55 1.93
N LEU A 124 7.50 -11.70 2.51
CA LEU A 124 7.35 -11.92 3.96
C LEU A 124 7.92 -13.27 4.39
N ILE A 125 7.68 -14.34 3.65
CA ILE A 125 8.29 -15.66 3.91
C ILE A 125 9.81 -15.55 3.84
N GLN A 126 10.35 -14.84 2.85
CA GLN A 126 11.79 -14.63 2.72
C GLN A 126 12.37 -13.83 3.90
N ALA A 127 11.65 -12.81 4.38
CA ALA A 127 12.04 -12.04 5.56
C ALA A 127 12.02 -12.90 6.84
N LEU A 128 11.01 -13.75 7.01
CA LEU A 128 10.93 -14.71 8.11
C LEU A 128 12.05 -15.75 8.05
N ALA A 129 12.42 -16.20 6.85
CA ALA A 129 13.51 -17.14 6.65
C ALA A 129 14.86 -16.53 7.07
N ARG A 130 15.11 -15.27 6.69
CA ARG A 130 16.29 -14.53 7.16
C ARG A 130 16.28 -14.32 8.67
N GLY A 131 15.11 -14.21 9.28
CA GLY A 131 14.93 -14.15 10.73
C GLY A 131 15.06 -15.48 11.46
N GLY A 132 15.28 -16.59 10.74
CA GLY A 132 15.41 -17.94 11.31
C GLY A 132 14.09 -18.58 11.76
N PHE A 133 12.94 -18.07 11.31
CA PHE A 133 11.63 -18.63 11.66
C PHE A 133 11.18 -19.76 10.72
N CYS A 134 11.67 -19.75 9.48
CA CYS A 134 11.36 -20.77 8.47
C CYS A 134 12.55 -21.00 7.53
N ASN A 135 12.47 -22.04 6.70
CA ASN A 135 13.42 -22.23 5.60
C ASN A 135 13.07 -21.32 4.40
N GLY A 136 13.91 -21.32 3.37
CA GLY A 136 13.68 -20.55 2.14
C GLY A 136 12.42 -20.94 1.37
N LEU A 137 11.85 -22.12 1.62
CA LEU A 137 10.59 -22.61 1.02
C LEU A 137 9.35 -22.25 1.87
N GLY A 138 9.54 -21.70 3.07
CA GLY A 138 8.47 -21.32 3.99
C GLY A 138 8.00 -22.43 4.94
N PHE A 139 8.81 -23.47 5.18
CA PHE A 139 8.56 -24.46 6.22
C PHE A 139 9.10 -23.99 7.58
N PRO A 140 8.35 -24.15 8.67
CA PRO A 140 8.73 -23.64 9.99
C PRO A 140 9.94 -24.38 10.58
N ILE A 141 10.88 -23.62 11.14
CA ILE A 141 12.09 -24.11 11.84
C ILE A 141 11.99 -23.72 13.32
N SER A 142 12.55 -24.54 14.22
CA SER A 142 12.70 -24.18 15.63
C SER A 142 13.72 -23.06 15.81
N ARG A 143 13.46 -22.16 16.75
CA ARG A 143 14.36 -21.06 17.06
C ARG A 143 15.13 -21.34 18.35
N SER A 144 16.14 -22.19 18.25
CA SER A 144 17.00 -22.60 19.38
C SER A 144 17.62 -21.42 20.13
N ALA A 145 17.95 -20.33 19.44
CA ALA A 145 18.45 -19.09 20.06
C ALA A 145 17.51 -18.48 21.12
N TRP A 146 16.21 -18.83 21.09
CA TRP A 146 15.23 -18.39 22.07
C TRP A 146 14.86 -19.48 23.10
N ALA A 147 15.35 -20.71 22.94
CA ALA A 147 15.06 -21.82 23.84
C ALA A 147 15.61 -21.60 25.26
N THR A 148 16.59 -20.71 25.43
CA THR A 148 17.13 -20.31 26.73
C THR A 148 16.18 -19.42 27.54
N SER A 149 15.13 -18.86 26.92
CA SER A 149 14.12 -18.04 27.61
C SER A 149 13.05 -18.91 28.28
N THR A 150 12.27 -18.33 29.19
CA THR A 150 11.12 -19.02 29.79
C THR A 150 10.03 -19.28 28.74
N ASP A 151 9.19 -20.28 28.97
CA ASP A 151 8.19 -20.70 27.97
C ASP A 151 7.14 -19.61 27.71
N THR A 152 6.82 -18.84 28.76
CA THR A 152 5.97 -17.65 28.69
C THR A 152 6.62 -16.53 27.88
N ASP A 153 7.93 -16.30 28.05
CA ASP A 153 8.69 -15.31 27.28
C ASP A 153 8.82 -15.69 25.80
N ILE A 154 9.05 -16.98 25.50
CA ILE A 154 9.09 -17.48 24.13
C ILE A 154 7.74 -17.20 23.45
N THR A 155 6.66 -17.63 24.09
CA THR A 155 5.29 -17.48 23.57
C THR A 155 4.91 -16.01 23.42
N SER A 156 5.26 -15.15 24.37
CA SER A 156 4.95 -13.72 24.34
C SER A 156 5.67 -13.01 23.18
N ARG A 157 6.94 -13.36 22.91
CA ARG A 157 7.72 -12.81 21.78
C ARG A 157 7.11 -13.17 20.43
N PHE A 158 6.73 -14.45 20.23
CA PHE A 158 6.05 -14.89 19.01
C PHE A 158 4.70 -14.20 18.85
N ASN A 159 3.92 -14.08 19.91
CA ASN A 159 2.63 -13.38 19.89
C ASN A 159 2.78 -11.89 19.56
N ARG A 160 3.80 -11.22 20.10
CA ARG A 160 4.08 -9.80 19.79
C ARG A 160 4.43 -9.63 18.32
N LEU A 161 5.25 -10.52 17.77
CA LEU A 161 5.61 -10.51 16.35
C LEU A 161 4.38 -10.69 15.45
N TRP A 162 3.54 -11.69 15.75
CA TRP A 162 2.30 -11.92 15.02
C TRP A 162 1.34 -10.72 15.10
N LYS A 163 1.13 -10.15 16.30
CA LYS A 163 0.28 -8.97 16.48
C LYS A 163 0.75 -7.80 15.63
N ASN A 164 2.06 -7.51 15.61
CA ASN A 164 2.62 -6.42 14.82
C ASN A 164 2.35 -6.61 13.32
N LEU A 165 2.55 -7.83 12.80
CA LEU A 165 2.27 -8.15 11.39
C LEU A 165 0.78 -8.07 11.09
N PHE A 166 -0.06 -8.60 11.97
CA PHE A 166 -1.52 -8.58 11.80
C PHE A 166 -2.06 -7.14 11.78
N PHE A 167 -1.65 -6.30 12.75
CA PHE A 167 -2.07 -4.91 12.78
C PHE A 167 -1.59 -4.16 11.53
N TYR A 168 -0.34 -4.39 11.12
CA TYR A 168 0.18 -3.74 9.93
C TYR A 168 -0.64 -4.09 8.69
N TYR A 169 -0.87 -5.38 8.42
CA TYR A 169 -1.51 -5.89 7.20
C TYR A 169 -3.04 -6.03 7.30
N SER A 170 -3.67 -5.61 8.40
CA SER A 170 -5.12 -5.77 8.62
C SER A 170 -5.99 -5.10 7.54
N GLY A 171 -5.49 -4.07 6.86
CA GLY A 171 -6.19 -3.36 5.78
C GLY A 171 -6.00 -3.93 4.38
N SER A 172 -5.41 -5.12 4.22
CA SER A 172 -5.16 -5.70 2.90
C SER A 172 -6.35 -6.47 2.33
N SER A 173 -6.49 -6.48 1.01
CA SER A 173 -7.41 -7.36 0.29
C SER A 173 -6.80 -8.77 0.14
N GLY A 174 -7.39 -9.76 0.81
CA GLY A 174 -6.93 -11.15 0.82
C GLY A 174 -6.10 -11.48 2.06
N LEU A 175 -6.53 -12.47 2.84
CA LEU A 175 -5.90 -12.83 4.12
C LEU A 175 -5.09 -14.14 4.07
N ASP A 176 -5.09 -14.84 2.93
CA ASP A 176 -4.46 -16.16 2.78
C ASP A 176 -2.96 -16.12 3.11
N GLY A 177 -2.28 -15.05 2.66
CA GLY A 177 -0.89 -14.79 2.99
C GLY A 177 -0.64 -14.64 4.49
N LEU A 178 -1.50 -13.91 5.19
CA LEU A 178 -1.44 -13.73 6.64
C LEU A 178 -1.68 -15.06 7.38
N TYR A 179 -2.62 -15.89 6.92
CA TYR A 179 -2.86 -17.21 7.50
C TYR A 179 -1.66 -18.13 7.35
N ARG A 180 -1.01 -18.14 6.18
CA ARG A 180 0.24 -18.91 5.96
C ARG A 180 1.36 -18.43 6.88
N ILE A 181 1.52 -17.12 7.06
CA ILE A 181 2.50 -16.56 7.99
C ILE A 181 2.19 -16.93 9.45
N ARG A 182 0.92 -16.84 9.84
CA ARG A 182 0.45 -17.24 11.18
C ARG A 182 0.78 -18.71 11.46
N TYR A 183 0.56 -19.58 10.48
CA TYR A 183 0.91 -20.98 10.55
C TYR A 183 2.42 -21.17 10.80
N ILE A 184 3.26 -20.53 10.00
CA ILE A 184 4.73 -20.60 10.14
C ILE A 184 5.16 -20.18 11.56
N LEU A 185 4.68 -19.05 12.06
CA LEU A 185 5.04 -18.54 13.38
C LEU A 185 4.58 -19.47 14.51
N ARG A 186 3.36 -20.02 14.43
CA ARG A 186 2.82 -20.95 15.43
C ARG A 186 3.63 -22.25 15.50
N PHE A 187 3.92 -22.85 14.34
CA PHE A 187 4.69 -24.09 14.29
C PHE A 187 6.15 -23.88 14.67
N SER A 188 6.75 -22.75 14.29
CA SER A 188 8.09 -22.38 14.73
C SER A 188 8.15 -22.24 16.26
N CYS A 189 7.14 -21.61 16.87
CA CYS A 189 7.01 -21.52 18.33
C CYS A 189 6.89 -22.91 18.98
N ALA A 190 5.98 -23.76 18.49
CA ALA A 190 5.78 -25.11 19.02
C ALA A 190 7.06 -25.96 18.93
N LYS A 191 7.76 -25.94 17.78
CA LYS A 191 9.04 -26.63 17.62
C LYS A 191 10.14 -26.09 18.53
N THR A 192 10.10 -24.81 18.87
CA THR A 192 11.06 -24.21 19.81
C THR A 192 10.81 -24.67 21.24
N LEU A 193 9.54 -24.73 21.65
CA LEU A 193 9.14 -25.22 22.97
C LEU A 193 9.40 -26.73 23.13
N ALA A 194 9.16 -27.52 22.08
CA ALA A 194 9.40 -28.96 22.10
C ALA A 194 10.89 -29.34 22.02
N GLY A 195 11.74 -28.44 21.54
CA GLY A 195 13.19 -28.64 21.42
C GLY A 195 13.99 -28.11 22.61
N LYS A 196 13.30 -27.69 23.67
CA LYS A 196 13.86 -27.31 24.97
C LYS A 196 13.76 -28.50 25.91
#